data_AF-A0AAD3RT62-F1
#
_entry.id   AF-A0AAD3RT62-F1
#
_cell.length_a   1.000
_cell.length_b   1.000
_cell.length_c   1.000
_cell.angle_alpha   90.00
_cell.angle_beta   90.00
_cell.angle_gamma   90.00
#
_symmetry.space_group_name_H-M   'P 1'
#
loop_
_entity.id
_entity.type
_entity.pdbx_description
1 polymer ?
#
loop_
_entity_poly.entity_id
_entity_poly.type
_entity_poly.pdbx_seq_one_letter_code
_entity_poly.pdbx_strand_id
1 'polypeptide(L)'
;MLSYIVPAVTASEATSYLSAAGITGWPVATDDQEAAIMRGQRALAALYNGRWLTKWENSDAPDAVKFAIAEAALVEAKTPGTLSAVDPGKVLTTAGKLSWTITKATANTVTGKLPDVIGGLLADLVAPRGANVPLVRF
;
A
#
# COMPACT_ATOMS: atom_id res chain seq x y z
N MET A 1 4.40 -5.03 -12.11
CA MET A 1 3.51 -5.48 -11.05
C MET A 1 4.28 -5.42 -9.76
N LEU A 2 3.62 -5.03 -8.68
CA LEU A 2 4.29 -4.86 -7.40
C LEU A 2 4.62 -6.22 -6.78
N SER A 3 5.88 -6.38 -6.35
CA SER A 3 6.31 -7.49 -5.54
C SER A 3 5.73 -7.37 -4.12
N TYR A 4 5.54 -8.50 -3.44
CA TYR A 4 5.19 -8.52 -2.01
C TYR A 4 6.42 -8.58 -1.10
N ILE A 5 7.62 -8.78 -1.66
CA ILE A 5 8.85 -9.04 -0.90
C ILE A 5 10.05 -8.21 -1.34
N VAL A 6 10.03 -7.59 -2.52
CA VAL A 6 11.09 -6.70 -3.01
C VAL A 6 10.53 -5.28 -3.13
N PRO A 7 11.13 -4.26 -2.51
CA PRO A 7 10.65 -2.89 -2.62
C PRO A 7 10.88 -2.34 -4.04
N ALA A 8 9.88 -1.64 -4.60
CA ALA A 8 9.95 -0.92 -5.87
C ALA A 8 10.49 0.51 -5.71
N VAL A 9 10.59 0.98 -4.46
CA VAL A 9 11.07 2.30 -4.05
C VAL A 9 12.05 2.12 -2.91
N THR A 10 13.19 2.79 -2.99
CA THR A 10 14.19 2.83 -1.92
C THR A 10 13.82 3.87 -0.86
N ALA A 11 14.38 3.73 0.34
CA ALA A 11 14.22 4.69 1.42
C ALA A 11 14.66 6.12 1.02
N SER A 12 15.74 6.22 0.22
CA SER A 12 16.25 7.51 -0.27
C SER A 12 15.31 8.18 -1.27
N GLU A 13 14.73 7.42 -2.21
CA GLU A 13 13.75 7.94 -3.18
C GLU A 13 12.48 8.43 -2.47
N ALA A 14 11.94 7.63 -1.54
CA ALA A 14 10.77 8.01 -0.75
C ALA A 14 11.03 9.29 0.06
N THR A 15 12.20 9.38 0.69
CA THR A 15 12.61 10.57 1.46
C THR A 15 12.73 11.81 0.58
N SER A 16 13.32 11.67 -0.62
CA SER A 16 13.46 12.77 -1.57
C SER A 16 12.10 13.29 -2.04
N TYR A 17 11.17 12.40 -2.38
CA TYR A 17 9.81 12.76 -2.76
C TYR A 17 9.06 13.47 -1.62
N LEU A 18 9.02 12.86 -0.43
CA LEU A 18 8.26 13.39 0.71
C LEU A 18 8.82 14.72 1.22
N SER A 19 10.15 14.90 1.18
CA SER A 19 10.79 16.16 1.56
C SER A 19 10.53 17.28 0.55
N ALA A 20 10.56 16.98 -0.75
CA ALA A 20 10.19 17.93 -1.80
C ALA A 20 8.73 18.39 -1.68
N ALA A 21 7.85 17.51 -1.19
CA ALA A 21 6.45 17.83 -0.91
C ALA A 21 6.22 18.56 0.44
N GLY A 22 7.27 18.78 1.25
CA GLY A 22 7.17 19.44 2.55
C GLY A 22 6.43 18.62 3.62
N ILE A 23 6.36 17.30 3.46
CA ILE A 23 5.56 16.42 4.31
C ILE A 23 6.32 16.06 5.60
N THR A 24 5.61 16.13 6.73
CA THR A 24 6.14 15.76 8.05
C THR A 24 5.63 14.40 8.55
N GLY A 25 6.37 13.78 9.47
CA GLY A 25 6.04 12.49 10.08
C GLY A 25 6.58 11.26 9.33
N TRP A 26 7.52 11.47 8.40
CA TRP A 26 8.33 10.38 7.84
C TRP A 26 9.40 9.95 8.85
N PRO A 27 9.62 8.63 9.10
CA PRO A 27 10.62 8.17 10.06
C PRO A 27 12.04 8.63 9.68
N VAL A 28 12.92 8.79 10.67
CA VAL A 28 14.35 9.12 10.44
C VAL A 28 15.20 7.85 10.28
N ALA A 29 14.85 6.78 10.99
CA ALA A 29 15.58 5.52 10.94
C ALA A 29 15.27 4.77 9.63
N THR A 30 16.32 4.36 8.91
CA THR A 30 16.19 3.65 7.63
C THR A 30 15.38 2.37 7.75
N ASP A 31 15.58 1.57 8.80
CA ASP A 31 14.83 0.32 9.01
C ASP A 31 13.31 0.57 9.13
N ASP A 32 12.91 1.65 9.80
CA ASP A 32 11.51 2.04 9.93
C ASP A 32 10.93 2.51 8.59
N GLN A 33 11.73 3.22 7.79
CA GLN A 33 11.36 3.66 6.44
C GLN A 33 11.15 2.45 5.51
N GLU A 34 12.08 1.50 5.50
CA GLU A 34 11.99 0.29 4.69
C GLU A 34 10.79 -0.57 5.09
N ALA A 35 10.54 -0.72 6.40
CA ALA A 35 9.37 -1.44 6.89
C ALA A 35 8.06 -0.75 6.47
N ALA A 36 7.99 0.58 6.52
CA ALA A 36 6.84 1.35 6.09
C ALA A 36 6.59 1.23 4.57
N ILE A 37 7.65 1.32 3.76
CA ILE A 37 7.60 1.13 2.30
C ILE A 37 7.02 -0.24 1.97
N MET A 38 7.52 -1.30 2.61
CA MET A 38 7.02 -2.64 2.36
C MET A 38 5.54 -2.81 2.75
N ARG A 39 5.09 -2.21 3.85
CA ARG A 39 3.66 -2.23 4.23
C ARG A 39 2.81 -1.48 3.21
N GLY A 40 3.21 -0.27 2.82
CA GLY A 40 2.50 0.54 1.82
C GLY A 40 2.43 -0.16 0.46
N GLN A 41 3.55 -0.70 -0.01
CA GLN A 41 3.59 -1.46 -1.27
C GLN A 41 2.70 -2.70 -1.24
N ARG A 42 2.69 -3.46 -0.14
CA ARG A 42 1.83 -4.66 -0.01
C ARG A 42 0.35 -4.29 -0.04
N ALA A 43 -0.03 -3.18 0.57
CA ALA A 43 -1.41 -2.68 0.50
C ALA A 43 -1.81 -2.34 -0.96
N LEU A 44 -0.96 -1.62 -1.69
CA LEU A 44 -1.21 -1.29 -3.09
C LEU A 44 -1.20 -2.54 -3.99
N ALA A 45 -0.27 -3.47 -3.76
CA ALA A 45 -0.19 -4.73 -4.48
C ALA A 45 -1.49 -5.54 -4.32
N ALA A 46 -2.03 -5.64 -3.10
CA ALA A 46 -3.28 -6.32 -2.82
C ALA A 46 -4.48 -5.69 -3.52
N LEU A 47 -4.50 -4.35 -3.64
CA LEU A 47 -5.61 -3.61 -4.24
C LEU A 47 -5.56 -3.56 -5.77
N TYR A 48 -4.35 -3.54 -6.36
CA TYR A 48 -4.16 -3.13 -7.75
C TYR A 48 -3.41 -4.13 -8.63
N ASN A 49 -2.74 -5.17 -8.10
CA ASN A 49 -2.04 -6.14 -8.96
C ASN A 49 -2.97 -6.82 -9.98
N GLY A 50 -4.23 -7.06 -9.65
CA GLY A 50 -5.22 -7.59 -10.60
C GLY A 50 -5.82 -6.56 -11.57
N ARG A 51 -5.43 -5.28 -11.48
CA ARG A 51 -6.09 -4.16 -12.16
C ARG A 51 -5.16 -3.22 -12.91
N TRP A 52 -3.84 -3.44 -12.87
CA TRP A 52 -2.90 -2.65 -13.66
C TRP A 52 -3.22 -2.76 -15.15
N LEU A 53 -3.29 -1.62 -15.84
CA LEU A 53 -3.54 -1.58 -17.28
C LEU A 53 -2.33 -2.06 -18.10
N THR A 54 -1.13 -1.97 -17.54
CA THR A 54 0.13 -2.38 -18.16
C THR A 54 0.95 -3.26 -17.22
N LYS A 55 1.77 -4.13 -17.81
CA LYS A 55 2.76 -4.93 -17.08
C LYS A 55 4.10 -4.21 -17.06
N TRP A 56 4.83 -4.39 -15.98
CA TRP A 56 6.14 -3.79 -15.71
C TRP A 56 6.86 -4.64 -14.68
N GLU A 57 8.18 -4.58 -14.62
CA GLU A 57 8.98 -5.23 -13.57
C GLU A 57 9.11 -4.33 -12.35
N ASN A 58 9.31 -4.89 -11.17
CA ASN A 58 9.27 -4.13 -9.91
C ASN A 58 10.26 -2.94 -9.88
N SER A 59 11.44 -3.07 -10.51
CA SER A 59 12.42 -1.99 -10.67
C SER A 59 11.96 -0.87 -11.61
N ASP A 60 11.09 -1.22 -12.55
CA ASP A 60 10.64 -0.38 -13.66
C ASP A 60 9.20 0.10 -13.43
N ALA A 61 8.78 0.14 -12.16
CA ALA A 61 7.50 0.71 -11.78
C ALA A 61 7.39 2.16 -12.28
N PRO A 62 6.28 2.57 -12.93
CA PRO A 62 6.06 3.95 -13.31
C PRO A 62 6.21 4.89 -12.11
N ASP A 63 6.72 6.11 -12.34
CA ASP A 63 6.96 7.08 -11.26
C ASP A 63 5.72 7.36 -10.41
N ALA A 64 4.55 7.44 -11.04
CA ALA A 64 3.28 7.59 -10.35
C ALA A 64 3.00 6.44 -9.35
N VAL A 65 3.41 5.20 -9.67
CA VAL A 65 3.31 4.06 -8.76
C VAL A 65 4.33 4.18 -7.63
N LYS A 66 5.55 4.63 -7.93
CA LYS A 66 6.59 4.87 -6.92
C LYS A 66 6.16 5.95 -5.92
N PHE A 67 5.59 7.06 -6.38
CA PHE A 67 5.05 8.10 -5.52
C PHE A 67 3.85 7.60 -4.70
N ALA A 68 2.96 6.81 -5.31
CA ALA A 68 1.86 6.19 -4.58
C ALA A 68 2.35 5.26 -3.45
N ILE A 69 3.44 4.52 -3.66
CA ILE A 69 4.07 3.72 -2.61
C ILE A 69 4.58 4.62 -1.49
N ALA A 70 5.25 5.74 -1.80
CA ALA A 70 5.76 6.67 -0.78
C ALA A 70 4.63 7.28 0.06
N GLU A 71 3.51 7.68 -0.55
CA GLU A 71 2.31 8.15 0.16
C GLU A 71 1.68 7.05 1.03
N ALA A 72 1.58 5.82 0.50
CA ALA A 72 1.08 4.68 1.27
C ALA A 72 2.00 4.34 2.45
N ALA A 73 3.32 4.42 2.24
CA ALA A 73 4.33 4.20 3.25
C ALA A 73 4.23 5.23 4.37
N LEU A 74 3.99 6.50 4.05
CA LEU A 74 3.79 7.56 5.04
C LEU A 74 2.59 7.25 5.95
N VAL A 75 1.47 6.79 5.38
CA VAL A 75 0.30 6.37 6.17
C VAL A 75 0.66 5.21 7.10
N GLU A 76 1.35 4.20 6.57
CA GLU A 76 1.80 3.02 7.31
C GLU A 76 2.91 3.31 8.33
N ALA A 77 3.64 4.42 8.19
CA ALA A 77 4.60 4.92 9.17
C ALA A 77 3.87 5.60 10.34
N LYS A 78 2.86 6.42 10.05
CA LYS A 78 2.08 7.15 11.05
C LYS A 78 1.15 6.24 11.84
N THR A 79 0.54 5.27 11.18
CA THR A 79 -0.41 4.34 11.80
C THR A 79 -0.29 2.98 11.12
N PRO A 80 0.66 2.13 11.56
CA PRO A 80 0.86 0.81 10.99
C PRO A 80 -0.42 -0.04 10.95
N GLY A 81 -0.66 -0.72 9.84
CA GLY A 81 -1.81 -1.59 9.63
C GLY A 81 -3.08 -0.88 9.15
N THR A 82 -3.07 0.44 8.96
CA THR A 82 -4.23 1.21 8.50
C THR A 82 -4.67 0.84 7.08
N LEU A 83 -3.72 0.53 6.21
CA LEU A 83 -3.99 0.14 4.82
C LEU A 83 -4.02 -1.38 4.63
N SER A 84 -3.78 -2.14 5.68
CA SER A 84 -3.87 -3.60 5.66
C SER A 84 -5.32 -4.04 5.46
N ALA A 85 -5.54 -4.98 4.53
CA ALA A 85 -6.82 -5.68 4.40
C ALA A 85 -7.09 -6.65 5.57
N VAL A 86 -6.07 -6.95 6.37
CA VAL A 86 -6.18 -7.72 7.60
C VAL A 86 -6.46 -6.75 8.74
N ASP A 87 -7.63 -6.89 9.35
CA ASP A 87 -8.07 -6.13 10.53
C ASP A 87 -6.98 -6.20 11.63
N PRO A 88 -6.35 -5.06 12.01
CA PRO A 88 -5.28 -5.05 13.00
C PRO A 88 -5.74 -5.53 14.39
N GLY A 89 -7.04 -5.66 14.64
CA GLY A 89 -7.61 -6.24 15.87
C GLY A 89 -7.66 -7.77 15.93
N LYS A 90 -7.20 -8.48 14.89
CA LYS A 90 -7.28 -9.96 14.80
C LYS A 90 -5.90 -10.60 14.71
N VAL A 91 -5.31 -10.86 15.86
CA VAL A 91 -4.09 -11.68 15.98
C VAL A 91 -4.50 -13.14 16.23
N LEU A 92 -3.93 -14.07 15.45
CA LEU A 92 -4.09 -15.51 15.68
C LEU A 92 -3.18 -15.92 16.85
N THR A 93 -3.73 -16.11 18.04
CA THR A 93 -2.93 -16.37 19.25
C THR A 93 -2.59 -17.84 19.48
N THR A 94 -3.27 -18.79 18.82
CA THR A 94 -2.97 -20.23 18.99
C THR A 94 -3.38 -21.09 17.79
N ALA A 95 -2.51 -21.99 17.36
CA ALA A 95 -2.85 -23.06 16.41
C ALA A 95 -3.49 -24.24 17.16
N GLY A 96 -4.76 -24.55 16.88
CA GLY A 96 -5.39 -25.78 17.39
C GLY A 96 -6.92 -25.75 17.49
N LYS A 97 -7.52 -24.58 17.73
CA LYS A 97 -8.98 -24.34 17.68
C LYS A 97 -9.17 -22.86 17.33
N LEU A 98 -9.95 -22.55 16.30
CA LEU A 98 -10.27 -21.17 15.91
C LEU A 98 -11.13 -20.51 17.01
N SER A 99 -10.48 -19.95 18.03
CA SER A 99 -11.12 -19.02 18.97
C SER A 99 -10.63 -17.62 18.63
N TRP A 100 -11.51 -16.80 18.05
CA TRP A 100 -11.24 -15.40 17.75
C TRP A 100 -11.52 -14.57 19.00
N THR A 101 -10.47 -14.01 19.61
CA THR A 101 -10.65 -12.96 20.61
C THR A 101 -10.45 -11.62 19.90
N ILE A 102 -11.53 -10.82 19.81
CA ILE A 102 -11.43 -9.44 19.32
C ILE A 102 -10.61 -8.68 20.36
N THR A 103 -9.33 -8.47 20.07
CA THR A 103 -8.52 -7.59 20.90
C THR A 103 -8.86 -6.21 20.39
N LYS A 104 -9.61 -5.46 21.20
CA LYS A 104 -10.06 -4.12 20.84
C LYS A 104 -8.85 -3.19 20.81
N ALA A 105 -8.06 -3.23 19.74
CA ALA A 105 -7.43 -2.02 19.26
C ALA A 105 -8.59 -1.03 19.07
N THR A 106 -8.47 0.18 19.60
CA THR A 106 -9.44 1.23 19.34
C THR A 106 -9.67 1.25 17.85
N ALA A 107 -10.86 0.82 17.42
CA ALA A 107 -11.28 0.94 16.05
C ALA A 107 -11.36 2.45 15.82
N ASN A 108 -10.25 3.05 15.40
CA ASN A 108 -10.38 4.22 14.57
C ASN A 108 -11.16 3.68 13.38
N THR A 109 -12.38 4.16 13.23
CA THR A 109 -13.20 3.99 12.06
C THR A 109 -12.54 4.71 10.88
N VAL A 110 -11.26 4.43 10.60
CA VAL A 110 -10.68 4.64 9.29
C VAL A 110 -11.21 3.46 8.51
N THR A 111 -12.40 3.62 7.94
CA THR A 111 -12.71 2.89 6.71
C THR A 111 -11.51 3.15 5.82
N GLY A 112 -10.65 2.14 5.62
CA GLY A 112 -9.34 2.27 4.97
C GLY A 112 -9.46 2.73 3.53
N LYS A 113 -9.85 3.99 3.36
CA LYS A 113 -9.87 4.69 2.09
C LYS A 113 -8.43 5.09 1.88
N LEU A 114 -7.84 4.60 0.80
CA LEU A 114 -6.57 5.16 0.32
C LEU A 114 -6.73 6.68 0.25
N PRO A 115 -5.74 7.46 0.74
CA PRO A 115 -5.70 8.89 0.53
C PRO A 115 -6.04 9.26 -0.91
N ASP A 116 -6.84 10.31 -1.12
CA ASP A 116 -7.28 10.71 -2.47
C ASP A 116 -6.09 11.02 -3.39
N VAL A 117 -4.95 11.44 -2.84
CA VAL A 117 -3.68 11.62 -3.57
C VAL A 117 -3.20 10.33 -4.24
N ILE A 118 -3.32 9.18 -3.58
CA ILE A 118 -2.95 7.87 -4.15
C ILE A 118 -3.91 7.51 -5.28
N GLY A 119 -5.21 7.79 -5.11
CA GLY A 119 -6.20 7.60 -6.16
C GLY A 119 -5.89 8.43 -7.41
N GLY A 120 -5.51 9.70 -7.22
CA GLY A 120 -5.12 10.59 -8.30
C GLY A 120 -3.85 10.15 -9.04
N LEU A 121 -2.81 9.73 -8.29
CA LEU A 121 -1.57 9.23 -8.88
C LEU A 121 -1.79 7.98 -9.75
N LEU A 122 -2.74 7.12 -9.37
CA LEU A 122 -2.98 5.84 -10.04
C LEU A 122 -4.12 5.87 -11.08
N ALA A 123 -4.77 7.01 -11.28
CA ALA A 123 -6.01 7.12 -12.03
C ALA A 123 -5.92 6.55 -13.46
N ASP A 124 -4.83 6.84 -14.16
CA ASP A 124 -4.62 6.39 -15.56
C ASP A 124 -3.87 5.06 -15.69
N LEU A 125 -3.53 4.43 -14.55
CA LEU A 125 -2.74 3.19 -14.51
C LEU A 125 -3.56 1.97 -14.07
N VAL A 126 -4.77 2.19 -13.57
CA VAL A 126 -5.61 1.17 -12.94
C VAL A 126 -6.98 1.10 -13.59
N ALA A 127 -7.39 -0.08 -14.04
CA ALA A 127 -8.74 -0.32 -14.52
C ALA A 127 -9.79 -0.05 -13.42
N PRO A 128 -10.94 0.60 -13.72
CA PRO A 128 -11.95 0.90 -12.71
C PRO A 128 -12.52 -0.37 -12.05
N ARG A 129 -12.90 -0.25 -10.78
CA ARG A 129 -13.43 -1.37 -9.99
C ARG A 129 -14.82 -1.72 -10.54
N GLY A 130 -14.96 -2.90 -11.14
CA GLY A 130 -16.22 -3.35 -11.74
C GLY A 130 -16.30 -3.27 -13.27
N ALA A 131 -15.21 -2.99 -13.98
CA ALA A 131 -15.18 -3.20 -15.41
C ALA A 131 -15.20 -4.71 -15.73
N ASN A 132 -16.38 -5.24 -16.04
CA ASN A 132 -16.48 -6.40 -16.92
C ASN A 132 -15.85 -5.99 -18.25
N VAL A 133 -14.59 -6.35 -18.48
CA VAL A 133 -13.97 -6.19 -19.80
C VAL A 133 -14.74 -7.13 -20.74
N PRO A 134 -15.50 -6.63 -21.73
CA PRO A 134 -16.08 -7.52 -22.70
C PRO A 134 -14.91 -8.15 -23.47
N LEU A 135 -14.78 -9.47 -23.39
CA LEU A 135 -13.88 -10.23 -24.24
C LEU A 135 -14.33 -10.00 -25.70
N VAL A 136 -13.70 -9.05 -26.39
CA VAL A 136 -13.79 -8.98 -27.85
C VAL A 136 -13.01 -10.19 -28.36
N ARG A 137 -13.74 -11.28 -28.65
CA ARG A 137 -13.22 -12.41 -29.40
C ARG A 137 -13.06 -11.95 -30.85
N PHE A 138 -11.82 -11.94 -31.34
CA PHE A 138 -11.52 -11.95 -32.76
C PHE A 138 -11.59 -13.40 -33.28
#